data_AF-A0A210W0L9-F1
#
_entry.id   AF-A0A210W0L9-F1
#
_cell.length_a   1.000
_cell.length_b   1.000
_cell.length_c   1.000
_cell.angle_alpha   90.00
_cell.angle_beta   90.00
_cell.angle_gamma   90.00
#
_symmetry.space_group_name_H-M   'P 1'
#
loop_
_entity.id
_entity.type
_entity.pdbx_description
1 polymer ?
#
loop_
_entity_poly.entity_id
_entity_poly.type
_entity_poly.pdbx_seq_one_letter_code
_entity_poly.pdbx_strand_id
1 'polypeptide(L)'
;MRTEKRFTPTVLERFSKEGRGTGTYADYTPWHRVSRGDPSSIGRSHLIVWRDRQRELLSDQEWSGLNFAGLVPNLVDLTEQFPLSQDSSSHELSRWHVGFETNQFPGTREIAEMLGIRHPQLSSGDQSRHWTSTTDLLLVLQSERGLLELLAISCKPSEIISTRSKELLMLEKTYWAQRGVSWLLITPNQYDANVSLTLRRTSPWGYADPASQAEIDIACQVVRSEPWLPFSDVIQSITSHLGGGKPYL
;
A
#
# COMPACT_ATOMS: atom_id res chain seq x y z
N MET A 1 -6.78 30.98 -7.18
CA MET A 1 -7.84 29.97 -7.00
C MET A 1 -7.22 28.60 -7.30
N ARG A 2 -6.96 27.74 -6.30
CA ARG A 2 -6.47 26.38 -6.57
C ARG A 2 -7.66 25.58 -7.10
N THR A 3 -7.68 25.34 -8.41
CA THR A 3 -8.68 24.47 -9.03
C THR A 3 -8.48 23.07 -8.47
N GLU A 4 -9.49 22.54 -7.80
CA GLU A 4 -9.51 21.15 -7.36
C GLU A 4 -9.37 20.26 -8.59
N LYS A 5 -8.32 19.44 -8.61
CA LYS A 5 -8.07 18.53 -9.74
C LYS A 5 -9.09 17.40 -9.69
N ARG A 6 -9.75 17.15 -10.81
CA ARG A 6 -10.73 16.08 -10.95
C ARG A 6 -10.20 14.99 -11.86
N PHE A 7 -10.66 13.77 -11.64
CA PHE A 7 -10.41 12.70 -12.59
C PHE A 7 -11.10 13.02 -13.91
N THR A 8 -10.35 12.92 -15.01
CA THR A 8 -10.85 12.98 -16.38
C THR A 8 -10.29 11.82 -17.20
N PRO A 9 -10.92 11.45 -18.33
CA PRO A 9 -10.37 10.48 -19.27
C PRO A 9 -8.89 10.76 -19.65
N THR A 10 -8.55 12.03 -19.86
CA THR A 10 -7.19 12.49 -20.18
C THR A 10 -6.20 12.26 -19.04
N VAL A 11 -6.62 12.41 -17.77
CA VAL A 11 -5.78 12.09 -16.61
C VAL A 11 -5.47 10.58 -16.56
N LEU A 12 -6.46 9.72 -16.79
CA LEU A 12 -6.24 8.27 -16.83
C LEU A 12 -5.33 7.84 -17.98
N GLU A 13 -5.43 8.52 -19.13
CA GLU A 13 -4.53 8.27 -20.26
C GLU A 13 -3.09 8.68 -19.93
N ARG A 14 -2.91 9.83 -19.25
CA ARG A 14 -1.59 10.25 -18.75
C ARG A 14 -0.98 9.20 -17.82
N PHE A 15 -1.76 8.67 -16.86
CA PHE A 15 -1.26 7.65 -15.93
C PHE A 15 -0.73 6.42 -16.66
N SER A 16 -1.43 6.01 -17.72
CA SER A 16 -1.01 4.90 -18.57
C SER A 16 0.31 5.22 -19.29
N LYS A 17 0.46 6.43 -19.85
CA LYS A 17 1.68 6.88 -20.55
C LYS A 17 2.89 7.03 -19.61
N GLU A 18 2.65 7.37 -18.35
CA GLU A 18 3.67 7.46 -17.31
C GLU A 18 4.15 6.09 -16.81
N GLY A 19 3.57 4.98 -17.29
CA GLY A 19 3.92 3.64 -16.84
C GLY A 19 3.50 3.35 -15.39
N ARG A 20 2.46 4.05 -14.88
CA ARG A 20 1.99 3.80 -13.52
C ARG A 20 1.43 2.39 -13.39
N GLY A 21 1.62 1.82 -12.21
CA GLY A 21 1.30 0.45 -11.85
C GLY A 21 2.25 -0.60 -12.46
N THR A 22 3.40 -0.18 -12.99
CA THR A 22 4.45 -1.06 -13.50
C THR A 22 5.68 -1.01 -12.59
N GLY A 23 6.63 -1.91 -12.83
CA GLY A 23 7.80 -2.12 -11.98
C GLY A 23 7.54 -3.08 -10.82
N THR A 24 8.59 -3.35 -10.06
CA THR A 24 8.62 -4.21 -8.87
C THR A 24 9.61 -3.62 -7.88
N TYR A 25 9.51 -3.95 -6.60
CA TYR A 25 10.44 -3.49 -5.56
C TYR A 25 10.58 -1.95 -5.54
N ALA A 26 11.81 -1.44 -5.62
CA ALA A 26 12.10 -0.01 -5.62
C ALA A 26 11.62 0.72 -6.89
N ASP A 27 11.50 0.00 -8.01
CA ASP A 27 11.12 0.56 -9.32
C ASP A 27 9.60 0.65 -9.51
N TYR A 28 8.81 0.08 -8.60
CA TYR A 28 7.36 0.11 -8.71
C TYR A 28 6.80 1.53 -8.58
N THR A 29 5.91 1.91 -9.50
CA THR A 29 5.18 3.19 -9.42
C THR A 29 3.69 2.91 -9.18
N PRO A 30 3.05 3.42 -8.12
CA PRO A 30 1.62 3.16 -7.87
C PRO A 30 0.70 3.85 -8.89
N TRP A 31 -0.48 3.27 -9.14
CA TRP A 31 -1.44 3.82 -10.10
C TRP A 31 -1.98 5.19 -9.65
N HIS A 32 -2.47 5.25 -8.41
CA HIS A 32 -2.85 6.48 -7.75
C HIS A 32 -1.68 6.99 -6.92
N ARG A 33 -1.33 8.27 -7.13
CA ARG A 33 -0.19 8.92 -6.48
C ARG A 33 -0.64 10.13 -5.69
N VAL A 34 0.11 10.43 -4.63
CA VAL A 34 0.04 11.66 -3.83
C VAL A 34 0.95 12.68 -4.50
N SER A 35 0.48 13.28 -5.59
CA SER A 35 1.23 14.29 -6.33
C SER A 35 0.43 15.57 -6.52
N ARG A 36 1.13 16.71 -6.67
CA ARG A 36 0.47 17.98 -7.06
C ARG A 36 -0.26 17.87 -8.39
N GLY A 37 0.13 16.89 -9.23
CA GLY A 37 -0.37 16.58 -10.56
C GLY A 37 -1.77 15.96 -10.57
N ASP A 38 -2.18 15.34 -9.47
CA ASP A 38 -3.26 14.37 -9.42
C ASP A 38 -4.46 14.86 -8.61
N PRO A 39 -5.67 14.30 -8.82
CA PRO A 39 -6.81 14.53 -7.94
C PRO A 39 -6.52 14.10 -6.51
N SER A 40 -6.88 14.95 -5.55
CA SER A 40 -6.66 14.67 -4.13
C SER A 40 -7.60 13.58 -3.62
N SER A 41 -7.14 12.80 -2.64
CA SER A 41 -8.02 12.00 -1.80
C SER A 41 -8.94 12.90 -0.97
N ILE A 42 -10.10 12.38 -0.56
CA ILE A 42 -11.01 13.08 0.37
C ILE A 42 -10.38 13.18 1.77
N GLY A 43 -9.59 12.18 2.15
CA GLY A 43 -8.94 12.09 3.46
C GLY A 43 -7.46 12.52 3.47
N ARG A 44 -6.79 12.20 4.58
CA ARG A 44 -5.35 12.43 4.77
C ARG A 44 -4.52 11.37 4.06
N SER A 45 -3.60 11.83 3.22
CA SER A 45 -2.59 11.00 2.55
C SER A 45 -1.30 10.90 3.39
N HIS A 46 -0.50 9.86 3.14
CA HIS A 46 0.76 9.60 3.84
C HIS A 46 1.87 9.23 2.85
N LEU A 47 3.07 9.74 3.09
CA LEU A 47 4.29 9.40 2.35
C LEU A 47 5.25 8.70 3.30
N ILE A 48 5.60 7.45 2.99
CA ILE A 48 6.42 6.61 3.87
C ILE A 48 7.57 6.02 3.07
N VAL A 49 8.80 6.30 3.49
CA VAL A 49 9.98 5.66 2.91
C VAL A 49 10.20 4.33 3.61
N TRP A 50 10.25 3.24 2.84
CA TRP A 50 10.72 1.94 3.32
C TRP A 50 11.18 1.09 2.13
N ARG A 51 12.14 0.18 2.33
CA ARG A 51 12.76 -0.64 1.25
C ARG A 51 13.09 0.16 -0.01
N ASP A 52 13.87 1.23 0.15
CA ASP A 52 14.36 2.10 -0.94
C ASP A 52 13.28 2.75 -1.82
N ARG A 53 12.03 2.81 -1.34
CA ARG A 53 10.91 3.41 -2.08
C ARG A 53 10.03 4.25 -1.18
N GLN A 54 9.57 5.38 -1.73
CA GLN A 54 8.48 6.15 -1.13
C GLN A 54 7.14 5.49 -1.50
N ARG A 55 6.38 5.12 -0.48
CA ARG A 55 5.03 4.55 -0.59
C ARG A 55 4.02 5.67 -0.43
N GLU A 56 2.98 5.63 -1.24
CA GLU A 56 2.00 6.70 -1.37
C GLU A 56 0.61 6.20 -0.96
N LEU A 57 0.17 6.55 0.24
CA LEU A 57 -1.10 6.08 0.81
C LEU A 57 -2.13 7.21 0.81
N LEU A 58 -3.39 6.88 0.53
CA LEU A 58 -4.48 7.82 0.31
C LEU A 58 -5.41 7.97 1.53
N SER A 59 -5.16 7.19 2.60
CA SER A 59 -5.95 7.24 3.83
C SER A 59 -5.20 6.74 5.07
N ASP A 60 -5.68 7.12 6.26
CA ASP A 60 -5.22 6.56 7.55
C ASP A 60 -5.46 5.05 7.66
N GLN A 61 -6.50 4.54 6.97
CA GLN A 61 -6.81 3.12 6.95
C GLN A 61 -5.76 2.35 6.14
N GLU A 62 -5.35 2.87 4.99
CA GLU A 62 -4.24 2.30 4.20
C GLU A 62 -2.93 2.36 4.98
N TRP A 63 -2.67 3.43 5.74
CA TRP A 63 -1.48 3.48 6.60
C TRP A 63 -1.51 2.40 7.67
N SER A 64 -2.67 2.15 8.26
CA SER A 64 -2.85 1.05 9.21
C SER A 64 -2.63 -0.30 8.52
N GLY A 65 -3.20 -0.51 7.34
CA GLY A 65 -3.01 -1.71 6.52
C GLY A 65 -1.54 -1.95 6.17
N LEU A 66 -0.81 -0.93 5.73
CA LEU A 66 0.61 -1.00 5.42
C LEU A 66 1.41 -1.47 6.64
N ASN A 67 1.13 -0.90 7.81
CA ASN A 67 1.81 -1.27 9.05
C ASN A 67 1.58 -2.72 9.47
N PHE A 68 0.36 -3.24 9.32
CA PHE A 68 0.13 -4.66 9.56
C PHE A 68 0.81 -5.54 8.50
N ALA A 69 0.76 -5.13 7.23
CA ALA A 69 1.42 -5.82 6.14
C ALA A 69 2.93 -5.93 6.35
N GLY A 70 3.58 -4.88 6.88
CA GLY A 70 5.00 -4.89 7.21
C GLY A 70 5.41 -5.89 8.30
N LEU A 71 4.47 -6.40 9.09
CA LEU A 71 4.71 -7.42 10.11
C LEU A 71 4.50 -8.85 9.59
N VAL A 72 4.00 -9.01 8.36
CA VAL A 72 3.79 -10.34 7.77
C VAL A 72 5.16 -10.97 7.51
N PRO A 73 5.42 -12.19 8.04
CA PRO A 73 6.70 -12.87 7.80
C PRO A 73 6.88 -13.19 6.31
N ASN A 74 8.13 -13.29 5.88
CA ASN A 74 8.50 -13.62 4.51
C ASN A 74 7.95 -12.66 3.44
N LEU A 75 7.65 -11.41 3.82
CA LEU A 75 7.28 -10.37 2.87
C LEU A 75 8.47 -10.02 1.97
N VAL A 76 8.35 -10.31 0.69
CA VAL A 76 9.36 -10.05 -0.36
C VAL A 76 9.17 -8.67 -0.96
N ASP A 77 7.95 -8.32 -1.33
CA ASP A 77 7.61 -7.03 -1.91
C ASP A 77 6.20 -6.58 -1.49
N LEU A 78 5.95 -5.28 -1.57
CA LEU A 78 4.66 -4.69 -1.30
C LEU A 78 4.43 -3.53 -2.26
N THR A 79 3.35 -3.63 -3.04
CA THR A 79 2.94 -2.63 -4.02
C THR A 79 1.57 -2.08 -3.67
N GLU A 80 1.50 -0.79 -3.40
CA GLU A 80 0.26 -0.07 -3.11
C GLU A 80 -0.44 0.40 -4.40
N GLN A 81 -1.76 0.58 -4.32
CA GLN A 81 -2.57 1.10 -5.44
C GLN A 81 -2.33 0.32 -6.74
N PHE A 82 -2.29 -1.01 -6.63
CA PHE A 82 -1.95 -1.92 -7.72
C PHE A 82 -3.11 -1.99 -8.72
N PRO A 83 -2.92 -1.63 -10.01
CA PRO A 83 -4.01 -1.61 -10.96
C PRO A 83 -4.42 -3.02 -11.39
N LEU A 84 -5.73 -3.24 -11.50
CA LEU A 84 -6.30 -4.47 -12.02
C LEU A 84 -6.47 -4.35 -13.53
N SER A 85 -6.01 -5.36 -14.25
CA SER A 85 -6.14 -5.44 -15.71
C SER A 85 -7.61 -5.37 -16.15
N GLN A 86 -7.92 -4.48 -17.10
CA GLN A 86 -9.29 -4.28 -17.60
C GLN A 86 -9.74 -5.42 -18.53
N ASP A 87 -8.81 -5.87 -19.37
CA ASP A 87 -8.99 -6.96 -20.31
C ASP A 87 -8.24 -8.22 -19.82
N SER A 88 -8.41 -9.34 -20.52
CA SER A 88 -7.76 -10.60 -20.18
C SER A 88 -6.24 -10.44 -20.17
N SER A 89 -5.60 -11.03 -19.16
CA SER A 89 -4.17 -10.80 -18.86
C SER A 89 -3.53 -12.04 -18.24
N SER A 90 -2.20 -12.12 -18.28
CA SER A 90 -1.43 -13.10 -17.52
C SER A 90 -1.59 -12.89 -16.02
N HIS A 91 -1.21 -13.89 -15.23
CA HIS A 91 -1.19 -13.77 -13.78
C HIS A 91 -0.21 -12.68 -13.31
N GLU A 92 -0.61 -11.85 -12.35
CA GLU A 92 0.20 -10.70 -11.92
C GLU A 92 1.53 -11.10 -11.26
N LEU A 93 1.61 -12.30 -10.69
CA LEU A 93 2.86 -12.85 -10.12
C LEU A 93 3.96 -13.05 -11.18
N SER A 94 3.61 -13.12 -12.47
CA SER A 94 4.59 -13.22 -13.57
C SER A 94 5.60 -12.06 -13.59
N ARG A 95 5.30 -10.93 -12.94
CA ARG A 95 6.23 -9.80 -12.78
C ARG A 95 7.41 -10.12 -11.87
N TRP A 96 7.22 -11.01 -10.89
CA TRP A 96 8.27 -11.43 -9.94
C TRP A 96 8.82 -12.82 -10.22
N HIS A 97 8.15 -13.61 -11.05
CA HIS A 97 8.53 -14.98 -11.35
C HIS A 97 8.62 -15.22 -12.86
N VAL A 98 9.85 -15.25 -13.38
CA VAL A 98 10.13 -15.57 -14.79
C VAL A 98 9.72 -17.02 -15.07
N GLY A 99 8.94 -17.23 -16.13
CA GLY A 99 8.45 -18.56 -16.50
C GLY A 99 7.20 -19.02 -15.74
N PHE A 100 6.53 -18.12 -15.01
CA PHE A 100 5.22 -18.39 -14.43
C PHE A 100 4.18 -18.69 -15.52
N GLU A 101 3.12 -19.41 -15.16
CA GLU A 101 2.06 -19.87 -16.07
C GLU A 101 1.61 -18.79 -17.07
N THR A 102 1.51 -19.18 -18.34
CA THR A 102 1.06 -18.30 -19.44
C THR A 102 -0.46 -18.27 -19.59
N ASN A 103 -1.20 -18.79 -18.61
CA ASN A 103 -2.65 -18.77 -18.60
C ASN A 103 -3.17 -17.33 -18.61
N GLN A 104 -4.22 -17.11 -19.39
CA GLN A 104 -4.95 -15.85 -19.44
C GLN A 104 -6.11 -15.92 -18.46
N PHE A 105 -6.26 -14.86 -17.67
CA PHE A 105 -7.31 -14.71 -16.67
C PHE A 105 -8.22 -13.56 -17.07
N PRO A 106 -9.53 -13.63 -16.77
CA PRO A 106 -10.47 -12.59 -17.14
C PRO A 106 -10.09 -11.24 -16.51
N GLY A 107 -10.28 -10.18 -17.28
CA GLY A 107 -10.10 -8.79 -16.84
C GLY A 107 -11.30 -8.27 -16.07
N THR A 108 -11.19 -7.08 -15.47
CA THR A 108 -12.30 -6.51 -14.70
C THR A 108 -13.56 -6.25 -15.52
N ARG A 109 -13.47 -6.03 -16.84
CA ARG A 109 -14.64 -5.82 -17.71
C ARG A 109 -15.47 -7.09 -17.83
N GLU A 110 -14.80 -8.20 -18.18
CA GLU A 110 -15.42 -9.52 -18.27
C GLU A 110 -16.00 -9.96 -16.91
N ILE A 111 -15.26 -9.75 -15.82
CA ILE A 111 -15.77 -10.07 -14.47
C ILE A 111 -16.99 -9.24 -14.11
N ALA A 112 -17.03 -7.95 -14.48
CA ALA A 112 -18.20 -7.11 -14.24
C ALA A 112 -19.44 -7.64 -14.98
N GLU A 113 -19.27 -8.13 -16.21
CA GLU A 113 -20.32 -8.80 -16.99
C GLU A 113 -20.78 -10.10 -16.31
N MET A 114 -19.84 -10.96 -15.87
CA MET A 114 -20.14 -12.20 -15.15
C MET A 114 -20.94 -11.94 -13.86
N LEU A 115 -20.62 -10.86 -13.14
CA LEU A 115 -21.29 -10.47 -11.90
C LEU A 115 -22.60 -9.71 -12.14
N GLY A 116 -22.93 -9.36 -13.39
CA GLY A 116 -24.12 -8.56 -13.72
C GLY A 116 -24.07 -7.13 -13.18
N ILE A 117 -22.87 -6.56 -12.96
CA ILE A 117 -22.68 -5.20 -12.45
C ILE A 117 -22.13 -4.28 -13.53
N ARG A 118 -22.43 -2.97 -13.42
CA ARG A 118 -21.84 -1.99 -14.34
C ARG A 118 -20.36 -1.81 -14.04
N HIS A 119 -19.49 -1.98 -15.04
CA HIS A 119 -18.06 -1.66 -14.92
C HIS A 119 -17.87 -0.16 -14.64
N PRO A 120 -16.98 0.24 -13.71
CA PRO A 120 -16.74 1.65 -13.42
C PRO A 120 -16.20 2.40 -14.64
N GLN A 121 -16.82 3.53 -14.96
CA GLN A 121 -16.49 4.32 -16.14
C GLN A 121 -16.42 5.80 -15.76
N LEU A 122 -15.47 6.50 -16.37
CA LEU A 122 -15.25 7.92 -16.18
C LEU A 122 -15.57 8.65 -17.49
N SER A 123 -16.51 9.58 -17.43
CA SER A 123 -16.92 10.40 -18.58
C SER A 123 -16.71 11.88 -18.29
N SER A 124 -16.21 12.63 -19.27
CA SER A 124 -16.04 14.07 -19.20
C SER A 124 -16.28 14.67 -20.59
N GLY A 125 -17.37 15.43 -20.74
CA GLY A 125 -17.85 15.85 -22.06
C GLY A 125 -18.14 14.63 -22.94
N ASP A 126 -17.63 14.66 -24.18
CA ASP A 126 -17.81 13.59 -25.16
C ASP A 126 -16.79 12.43 -25.01
N GLN A 127 -15.86 12.54 -24.06
CA GLN A 127 -14.86 11.51 -23.82
C GLN A 127 -15.30 10.59 -22.69
N SER A 128 -15.08 9.29 -22.88
CA SER A 128 -15.30 8.29 -21.85
C SER A 128 -14.20 7.25 -21.85
N ARG A 129 -13.79 6.80 -20.66
CA ARG A 129 -12.82 5.71 -20.47
C ARG A 129 -13.25 4.83 -19.31
N HIS A 130 -12.96 3.53 -19.42
CA HIS A 130 -13.10 2.61 -18.31
C HIS A 130 -12.13 3.00 -17.19
N TRP A 131 -12.64 2.95 -15.96
CA TRP A 131 -11.84 3.19 -14.77
C TRP A 131 -10.91 2.00 -14.53
N THR A 132 -9.65 2.29 -14.17
CA THR A 132 -8.72 1.26 -13.72
C THR A 132 -8.92 1.06 -12.23
N SER A 133 -9.61 0.00 -11.84
CA SER A 133 -9.73 -0.39 -10.43
C SER A 133 -8.36 -0.72 -9.87
N THR A 134 -8.14 -0.46 -8.59
CA THR A 134 -6.90 -0.75 -7.89
C THR A 134 -7.16 -1.59 -6.64
N THR A 135 -6.19 -2.41 -6.28
CA THR A 135 -6.08 -3.00 -4.95
C THR A 135 -5.19 -2.13 -4.09
N ASP A 136 -5.63 -1.85 -2.86
CA ASP A 136 -4.96 -0.89 -1.98
C ASP A 136 -3.54 -1.34 -1.65
N LEU A 137 -3.35 -2.62 -1.27
CA LEU A 137 -2.05 -3.24 -1.03
C LEU A 137 -2.00 -4.64 -1.65
N LEU A 138 -0.99 -4.91 -2.48
CA LEU A 138 -0.66 -6.24 -2.97
C LEU A 138 0.68 -6.66 -2.38
N LEU A 139 0.67 -7.74 -1.60
CA LEU A 139 1.84 -8.30 -0.96
C LEU A 139 2.35 -9.47 -1.80
N VAL A 140 3.68 -9.55 -1.92
CA VAL A 140 4.40 -10.70 -2.46
C VAL A 140 5.07 -11.40 -1.31
N LEU A 141 4.65 -12.62 -1.04
CA LEU A 141 5.14 -13.44 0.07
C LEU A 141 5.97 -14.59 -0.49
N GLN A 142 6.96 -15.04 0.28
CA GLN A 142 7.66 -16.28 0.02
C GLN A 142 7.17 -17.38 0.97
N SER A 143 6.65 -18.47 0.41
CA SER A 143 6.30 -19.66 1.18
C SER A 143 7.56 -20.32 1.76
N GLU A 144 7.38 -21.22 2.73
CA GLU A 144 8.49 -22.01 3.30
C GLU A 144 9.24 -22.86 2.24
N ARG A 145 8.57 -23.16 1.12
CA ARG A 145 9.16 -23.90 0.00
C ARG A 145 9.91 -23.02 -1.00
N GLY A 146 10.01 -21.71 -0.73
CA GLY A 146 10.66 -20.74 -1.60
C GLY A 146 9.81 -20.24 -2.76
N LEU A 147 8.58 -20.73 -2.92
CA LEU A 147 7.64 -20.28 -3.95
C LEU A 147 7.04 -18.92 -3.57
N LEU A 148 6.91 -18.04 -4.57
CA LEU A 148 6.25 -16.75 -4.39
C LEU A 148 4.73 -16.89 -4.47
N GLU A 149 4.03 -16.16 -3.62
CA GLU A 149 2.57 -16.12 -3.56
C GLU A 149 2.11 -14.67 -3.41
N LEU A 150 0.89 -14.37 -3.89
CA LEU A 150 0.28 -13.06 -3.75
C LEU A 150 -0.78 -13.06 -2.64
N LEU A 151 -0.87 -11.93 -1.95
CA LEU A 151 -1.97 -11.62 -1.03
C LEU A 151 -2.48 -10.20 -1.34
N ALA A 152 -3.75 -10.11 -1.76
CA ALA A 152 -4.40 -8.85 -2.08
C ALA A 152 -5.19 -8.33 -0.88
N ILE A 153 -5.08 -7.03 -0.59
CA ILE A 153 -5.70 -6.41 0.57
C ILE A 153 -6.43 -5.14 0.13
N SER A 154 -7.71 -5.07 0.44
CA SER A 154 -8.56 -3.88 0.28
C SER A 154 -8.80 -3.26 1.66
N CYS A 155 -8.43 -2.00 1.83
CA CYS A 155 -8.55 -1.24 3.06
C CYS A 155 -9.78 -0.33 3.00
N LYS A 156 -10.71 -0.45 3.95
CA LYS A 156 -11.92 0.38 3.99
C LYS A 156 -12.15 0.97 5.39
N PRO A 157 -12.51 2.26 5.50
CA PRO A 157 -12.61 2.95 6.80
C PRO A 157 -13.81 2.48 7.64
N SER A 158 -14.76 1.76 7.03
CA SER A 158 -15.93 1.20 7.68
C SER A 158 -16.47 0.02 6.88
N GLU A 159 -17.19 -0.88 7.54
CA GLU A 159 -17.97 -1.95 6.91
C GLU A 159 -19.30 -1.42 6.34
N ILE A 160 -19.74 -0.25 6.81
CA ILE A 160 -20.91 0.44 6.28
C ILE A 160 -20.49 1.17 5.01
N ILE A 161 -20.71 0.50 3.88
CA ILE A 161 -20.40 1.01 2.56
C ILE A 161 -21.64 0.96 1.65
N SER A 162 -21.66 1.85 0.66
CA SER A 162 -22.75 1.92 -0.32
C SER A 162 -22.89 0.61 -1.10
N THR A 163 -24.07 0.34 -1.66
CA THR A 163 -24.29 -0.81 -2.56
C THR A 163 -23.28 -0.81 -3.69
N ARG A 164 -22.99 0.36 -4.28
CA ARG A 164 -22.00 0.49 -5.34
C ARG A 164 -20.59 0.11 -4.87
N SER A 165 -20.21 0.51 -3.66
CA SER A 165 -18.92 0.12 -3.08
C SER A 165 -18.83 -1.39 -2.86
N LYS A 166 -19.92 -2.06 -2.46
CA LYS A 166 -19.98 -3.53 -2.33
C LYS A 166 -19.80 -4.22 -3.68
N GLU A 167 -20.44 -3.73 -4.74
CA GLU A 167 -20.25 -4.24 -6.10
C GLU A 167 -18.78 -4.15 -6.54
N LEU A 168 -18.14 -3.02 -6.29
CA LEU A 168 -16.73 -2.81 -6.65
C LEU A 168 -15.77 -3.68 -5.82
N LEU A 169 -16.07 -3.92 -4.54
CA LEU A 169 -15.32 -4.90 -3.74
C LEU A 169 -15.53 -6.32 -4.24
N MET A 170 -16.75 -6.68 -4.65
CA MET A 170 -17.03 -8.00 -5.22
C MET A 170 -16.29 -8.19 -6.54
N LEU A 171 -16.19 -7.14 -7.37
CA LEU A 171 -15.39 -7.13 -8.59
C LEU A 171 -13.91 -7.42 -8.28
N GLU A 172 -13.33 -6.68 -7.33
CA GLU A 172 -11.94 -6.86 -6.90
C GLU A 172 -11.70 -8.26 -6.33
N LYS A 173 -12.54 -8.70 -5.39
CA LYS A 173 -12.46 -10.04 -4.79
C LYS A 173 -12.53 -11.14 -5.85
N THR A 174 -13.43 -11.01 -6.82
CA THR A 174 -13.60 -12.01 -7.90
C THR A 174 -12.41 -12.00 -8.84
N TYR A 175 -11.82 -10.84 -9.14
CA TYR A 175 -10.60 -10.73 -9.93
C TYR A 175 -9.44 -11.52 -9.36
N TRP A 176 -9.22 -11.44 -8.04
CA TRP A 176 -8.18 -12.20 -7.36
C TRP A 176 -8.53 -13.68 -7.21
N ALA A 177 -9.80 -14.01 -6.93
CA ALA A 177 -10.25 -15.38 -6.83
C ALA A 177 -10.06 -16.16 -8.15
N GLN A 178 -10.34 -15.55 -9.30
CA GLN A 178 -10.10 -16.15 -10.63
C GLN A 178 -8.61 -16.47 -10.86
N ARG A 179 -7.71 -15.76 -10.19
CA ARG A 179 -6.25 -15.93 -10.24
C ARG A 179 -5.71 -16.83 -9.12
N GLY A 180 -6.58 -17.38 -8.27
CA GLY A 180 -6.14 -18.19 -7.13
C GLY A 180 -5.44 -17.39 -6.03
N VAL A 181 -5.62 -16.07 -6.00
CA VAL A 181 -4.99 -15.16 -5.04
C VAL A 181 -5.93 -14.90 -3.87
N SER A 182 -5.42 -15.04 -2.64
CA SER A 182 -6.18 -14.69 -1.43
C SER A 182 -6.47 -13.20 -1.40
N TRP A 183 -7.69 -12.84 -1.03
CA TRP A 183 -8.14 -11.46 -0.92
C TRP A 183 -8.72 -11.16 0.46
N LEU A 184 -8.23 -10.11 1.11
CA LEU A 184 -8.65 -9.69 2.43
C LEU A 184 -9.29 -8.28 2.39
N LEU A 185 -10.36 -8.12 3.16
CA LEU A 185 -10.94 -6.82 3.47
C LEU A 185 -10.53 -6.42 4.88
N ILE A 186 -9.80 -5.31 5.02
CA ILE A 186 -9.39 -4.77 6.32
C ILE A 186 -10.16 -3.48 6.60
N THR A 187 -10.83 -3.45 7.74
CA THR A 187 -11.50 -2.30 8.33
C THR A 187 -11.08 -2.13 9.79
N PRO A 188 -11.45 -1.02 10.47
CA PRO A 188 -11.17 -0.86 11.89
C PRO A 188 -11.72 -1.97 12.79
N ASN A 189 -12.72 -2.74 12.34
CA ASN A 189 -13.32 -3.81 13.13
C ASN A 189 -12.43 -5.06 13.23
N GLN A 190 -11.43 -5.21 12.35
CA GLN A 190 -10.55 -6.38 12.32
C GLN A 190 -9.36 -6.29 13.29
N TYR A 191 -9.15 -5.16 13.98
CA TYR A 191 -8.01 -4.98 14.88
C TYR A 191 -8.32 -4.07 16.07
N ASP A 192 -7.52 -4.20 17.12
CA ASP A 192 -7.57 -3.28 18.25
C ASP A 192 -7.04 -1.89 17.83
N ALA A 193 -7.82 -0.84 18.13
CA ALA A 193 -7.48 0.53 17.78
C ALA A 193 -6.15 1.00 18.40
N ASN A 194 -5.79 0.51 19.59
CA ASN A 194 -4.52 0.84 20.25
C ASN A 194 -3.33 0.18 19.56
N VAL A 195 -3.49 -1.02 19.01
CA VAL A 195 -2.44 -1.68 18.22
C VAL A 195 -2.18 -0.84 16.97
N SER A 196 -3.23 -0.50 16.23
CA SER A 196 -3.14 0.35 15.04
C SER A 196 -2.52 1.72 15.33
N LEU A 197 -2.91 2.35 16.44
CA LEU A 197 -2.36 3.64 16.86
C LEU A 197 -0.88 3.53 17.25
N THR A 198 -0.50 2.47 17.96
CA THR A 198 0.89 2.18 18.34
C THR A 198 1.75 2.00 17.11
N LEU A 199 1.30 1.19 16.15
CA LEU A 199 2.00 0.97 14.89
C LEU A 199 2.16 2.28 14.12
N ARG A 200 1.12 3.12 13.99
CA ARG A 200 1.26 4.42 13.33
C ARG A 200 2.27 5.34 14.02
N ARG A 201 2.32 5.36 15.35
CA ARG A 201 3.27 6.19 16.11
C ARG A 201 4.72 5.72 16.00
N THR A 202 4.93 4.41 15.85
CA THR A 202 6.26 3.79 15.85
C THR A 202 6.80 3.52 14.45
N SER A 203 5.93 3.32 13.46
CA SER A 203 6.29 2.97 12.08
C SER A 203 7.29 3.91 11.39
N PRO A 204 7.31 5.25 11.61
CA PRO A 204 8.35 6.08 11.02
C PRO A 204 9.78 5.64 11.38
N TRP A 205 9.93 5.02 12.56
CA TRP A 205 11.20 4.47 13.05
C TRP A 205 11.33 2.97 12.75
N GLY A 206 10.23 2.22 12.86
CA GLY A 206 10.22 0.76 12.64
C GLY A 206 10.51 0.35 11.20
N TYR A 207 10.41 1.29 10.26
CA TYR A 207 10.73 1.11 8.85
C TYR A 207 12.13 1.55 8.44
N ALA A 208 12.88 2.17 9.35
CA ALA A 208 14.28 2.48 9.14
C ALA A 208 15.13 1.20 9.13
N ASP A 209 16.37 1.31 8.67
CA ASP A 209 17.32 0.23 8.77
C ASP A 209 17.48 -0.19 10.25
N PRO A 210 17.58 -1.51 10.53
CA PRO A 210 17.83 -1.96 11.88
C PRO A 210 19.10 -1.31 12.43
N ALA A 211 19.03 -0.83 13.68
CA ALA A 211 20.22 -0.39 14.39
C ALA A 211 21.25 -1.52 14.44
N SER A 212 22.52 -1.17 14.22
CA SER A 212 23.63 -2.09 14.39
C SER A 212 23.70 -2.60 15.83
N GLN A 213 24.31 -3.77 16.03
CA GLN A 213 24.48 -4.32 17.38
C GLN A 213 25.22 -3.35 18.30
N ALA A 214 26.21 -2.62 17.78
CA ALA A 214 26.95 -1.61 18.53
C ALA A 214 26.05 -0.45 19.01
N GLU A 215 25.15 0.04 18.15
CA GLU A 215 24.20 1.09 18.53
C GLU A 215 23.20 0.60 19.59
N ILE A 216 22.74 -0.65 19.47
CA ILE A 216 21.86 -1.30 20.46
C ILE A 216 22.58 -1.45 21.81
N ASP A 217 23.84 -1.86 21.79
CA ASP A 217 24.65 -2.04 23.01
C ASP A 217 24.88 -0.71 23.74
N ILE A 218 25.17 0.37 22.99
CA ILE A 218 25.27 1.73 23.52
C ILE A 218 23.95 2.16 24.16
N ALA A 219 22.83 2.00 23.46
CA ALA A 219 21.52 2.36 24.00
C ALA A 219 21.20 1.59 25.29
N CYS A 220 21.50 0.28 25.32
CA CYS A 220 21.34 -0.55 26.51
C CYS A 220 22.23 -0.08 27.67
N GLN A 221 23.47 0.32 27.40
CA GLN A 221 24.39 0.83 28.41
C GLN A 221 23.86 2.13 29.04
N VAL A 222 23.41 3.08 28.21
CA VAL A 222 22.84 4.36 28.67
C VAL A 222 21.63 4.14 29.57
N VAL A 223 20.66 3.35 29.10
CA VAL A 223 19.43 3.04 29.87
C VAL A 223 19.75 2.41 31.23
N ARG A 224 20.75 1.53 31.28
CA ARG A 224 21.18 0.87 32.53
C ARG A 224 21.94 1.82 33.47
N SER A 225 22.66 2.80 32.95
CA SER A 225 23.39 3.79 33.76
C SER A 225 22.51 4.91 34.31
N GLU A 226 21.31 5.08 33.75
CA GLU A 226 20.38 6.17 34.08
C GLU A 226 19.06 5.63 34.65
N PRO A 227 19.08 4.74 35.67
CA PRO A 227 17.84 4.26 36.24
C PRO A 227 17.09 5.46 36.85
N TRP A 228 15.77 5.50 36.63
CA TRP A 228 14.85 6.52 37.15
C TRP A 228 14.88 7.90 36.48
N LEU A 229 15.72 8.12 35.46
CA LEU A 229 15.62 9.34 34.67
C LEU A 229 14.35 9.36 33.81
N PRO A 230 13.77 10.55 33.56
CA PRO A 230 12.69 10.70 32.60
C PRO A 230 13.07 10.16 31.22
N PHE A 231 12.10 9.61 30.50
CA PHE A 231 12.31 9.06 29.15
C PHE A 231 12.97 10.09 28.21
N SER A 232 12.62 11.37 28.31
CA SER A 232 13.22 12.45 27.52
C SER A 232 14.74 12.55 27.71
N ASP A 233 15.20 12.40 28.95
CA ASP A 233 16.60 12.61 29.33
C ASP A 233 17.42 11.42 28.85
N VAL A 234 16.89 10.20 29.02
CA VAL A 234 17.48 8.96 28.48
C VAL A 234 17.63 9.04 26.95
N ILE A 235 16.61 9.54 26.24
CA ILE A 235 16.68 9.72 24.79
C ILE A 235 17.73 10.76 24.41
N GLN A 236 17.87 11.85 25.17
CA GLN A 236 18.89 12.86 24.94
C GLN A 236 20.30 12.30 25.15
N SER A 237 20.50 11.47 26.17
CA SER A 237 21.75 10.77 26.43
C SER A 237 22.09 9.80 25.29
N ILE A 238 21.14 8.97 24.84
CA ILE A 238 21.34 8.08 23.69
C ILE A 238 21.74 8.88 22.44
N THR A 239 21.02 9.97 22.16
CA THR A 239 21.29 10.85 21.01
C THR A 239 22.71 11.41 21.05
N SER A 240 23.18 11.81 22.23
CA SER A 240 24.53 12.34 22.43
C SER A 240 25.62 11.29 22.19
N HIS A 241 25.37 10.02 22.55
CA HIS A 241 26.32 8.93 22.33
C HIS A 241 26.35 8.44 20.87
N LEU A 242 25.22 8.52 20.17
CA LEU A 242 25.09 8.05 18.78
C LEU A 242 25.37 9.16 17.73
N GLY A 243 25.81 10.34 18.18
CA GLY A 243 26.20 11.42 17.27
C GLY A 243 25.04 12.17 16.60
N GLY A 244 23.82 12.07 17.15
CA GLY A 244 22.71 12.93 16.74
C GLY A 244 23.01 14.38 17.13
N GLY A 245 23.38 15.21 16.15
CA GLY A 245 23.60 16.64 16.39
C GLY A 245 22.38 17.28 17.04
N LYS A 246 22.61 18.30 17.90
CA LYS A 246 21.50 19.12 18.43
C LYS A 246 20.62 19.56 17.26
N PRO A 247 19.28 19.40 17.32
CA PRO A 247 18.42 19.98 16.31
C PRO A 247 18.72 21.48 16.29
N TYR A 248 19.05 21.99 15.10
CA TYR A 248 19.30 23.41 14.91
C TYR A 248 18.11 24.21 15.48
N LEU A 249 18.42 25.13 16.40
CA LEU A 249 17.50 26.13 16.96
C LEU A 249 16.94 27.03 15.86
#